data_AF-A0A1F5KDH4-F1
#
_entry.id   AF-A0A1F5KDH4-F1
#
_cell.length_a   1.000
_cell.length_b   1.000
_cell.length_c   1.000
_cell.angle_alpha   90.00
_cell.angle_beta   90.00
_cell.angle_gamma   90.00
#
_symmetry.space_group_name_H-M   'P 1'
#
loop_
_entity.id
_entity.type
_entity.pdbx_description
1 polymer ?
#
loop_
_entity_poly.entity_id
_entity_poly.type
_entity_poly.pdbx_seq_one_letter_code
_entity_poly.pdbx_strand_id
1 'polypeptide(L)'
;MRKFVSGIGIVLILFGFTTSAYAQTTATRPGQIKREVVKERVETRKEIIADRKENITTKLDGLKIRIASKEASLKLRLNKFKDKTKALIVEKVSTVLNNINENRVTHSNRFLENASRILNKLQERVSNAASNGKDAASANAAISSARAKIASASAAVASQSAKEYTLSVSSESAAKAEIKATRDAFHGDWQSVRALLIDAKQAVANAIRVAATTLGGDNP
;
A
#
# COMPACT_ATOMS: atom_id res chain seq x y z
N MET A 1 -0.33 -43.02 30.00
CA MET A 1 -1.15 -43.07 28.77
C MET A 1 -0.67 -41.99 27.81
N ARG A 2 -0.84 -42.27 26.52
CA ARG A 2 -0.17 -41.74 25.31
C ARG A 2 0.10 -40.23 25.20
N LYS A 3 1.34 -39.93 24.77
CA LYS A 3 1.77 -38.71 24.08
C LYS A 3 1.18 -38.68 22.66
N PHE A 4 0.85 -37.50 22.13
CA PHE A 4 0.72 -37.28 20.69
C PHE A 4 1.47 -36.00 20.30
N VAL A 5 2.63 -36.22 19.68
CA VAL A 5 3.27 -35.31 18.75
C VAL A 5 2.91 -35.85 17.36
N SER A 6 2.40 -35.00 16.48
CA SER A 6 2.24 -35.24 15.04
C SER A 6 2.16 -33.84 14.41
N GLY A 7 3.02 -33.38 13.49
CA GLY A 7 3.76 -34.11 12.47
C GLY A 7 2.81 -34.48 11.33
N ILE A 8 3.09 -33.95 10.12
CA ILE A 8 2.52 -34.19 8.76
C ILE A 8 2.26 -32.80 8.15
N GLY A 9 2.78 -32.40 6.99
CA GLY A 9 3.39 -33.16 5.92
C GLY A 9 2.91 -32.55 4.60
N ILE A 10 3.85 -32.21 3.73
CA ILE A 10 3.66 -31.72 2.37
C ILE A 10 2.76 -32.69 1.59
N VAL A 11 1.75 -32.16 0.90
CA VAL A 11 1.03 -32.87 -0.16
C VAL A 11 0.98 -31.98 -1.41
N LEU A 12 1.92 -32.26 -2.30
CA LEU A 12 1.87 -31.97 -3.74
C LEU A 12 0.74 -32.80 -4.34
N ILE A 13 -0.27 -32.16 -4.91
CA ILE A 13 -1.21 -32.81 -5.82
C ILE A 13 -1.12 -32.13 -7.18
N LEU A 14 -0.44 -32.86 -8.08
CA LEU A 14 -0.62 -32.82 -9.52
C LEU A 14 -2.07 -33.23 -9.84
N PHE A 15 -2.85 -32.33 -10.45
CA PHE A 15 -3.95 -32.72 -11.32
C PHE A 15 -3.75 -32.06 -12.68
N GLY A 16 -3.43 -32.91 -13.66
CA GLY A 16 -3.45 -32.55 -15.06
C GLY A 16 -4.89 -32.36 -15.53
N PHE A 17 -5.12 -31.28 -16.25
CA PHE A 17 -6.19 -31.18 -17.23
C PHE A 17 -5.55 -30.90 -18.58
N THR A 18 -5.41 -31.96 -19.37
CA THR A 18 -5.14 -31.89 -20.80
C THR A 18 -6.46 -31.71 -21.53
N THR A 19 -6.73 -30.51 -22.03
CA THR A 19 -7.66 -30.31 -23.14
C THR A 19 -6.91 -29.57 -24.23
N SER A 20 -6.55 -30.32 -25.26
CA SER A 20 -6.04 -29.83 -26.53
C SER A 20 -7.09 -28.95 -27.21
N ALA A 21 -6.93 -27.64 -27.09
CA ALA A 21 -7.63 -26.67 -27.93
C ALA A 21 -6.83 -26.48 -29.22
N TYR A 22 -7.50 -26.67 -30.35
CA TYR A 22 -6.98 -26.44 -31.68
C TYR A 22 -6.43 -25.01 -31.78
N ALA A 23 -5.10 -24.90 -31.97
CA ALA A 23 -4.46 -23.64 -32.31
C ALA A 23 -4.83 -23.29 -33.75
N GLN A 24 -5.81 -22.40 -33.91
CA GLN A 24 -5.99 -21.68 -35.16
C GLN A 24 -4.84 -20.68 -35.27
N THR A 25 -3.77 -21.07 -35.98
CA THR A 25 -2.66 -20.19 -36.33
C THR A 25 -3.15 -19.13 -37.30
N THR A 26 -3.71 -18.05 -36.76
CA THR A 26 -3.49 -16.73 -37.34
C THR A 26 -2.04 -16.37 -37.06
N ALA A 27 -1.27 -16.09 -38.10
CA ALA A 27 0.13 -15.68 -38.01
C ALA A 27 0.22 -14.28 -37.38
N THR A 28 0.01 -14.19 -36.08
CA THR A 28 0.20 -12.98 -35.28
C THR A 28 1.69 -12.76 -35.12
N ARG A 29 2.21 -11.64 -35.64
CA ARG A 29 3.64 -11.35 -35.63
C ARG A 29 4.15 -11.39 -34.17
N PRO A 30 5.36 -11.90 -33.88
CA PRO A 30 5.90 -11.97 -32.51
C PRO A 30 5.85 -10.65 -31.72
N GLY A 31 5.88 -9.50 -32.43
CA GLY A 31 5.72 -8.17 -31.84
C GLY A 31 4.29 -7.80 -31.42
N GLN A 32 3.25 -8.38 -32.04
CA GLN A 32 1.85 -8.16 -31.66
C GLN A 32 1.51 -8.92 -30.37
N ILE A 33 1.98 -10.16 -30.21
CA ILE A 33 1.78 -10.96 -28.99
C ILE A 33 2.40 -10.25 -27.76
N LYS A 34 3.62 -9.72 -27.88
CA LYS A 34 4.28 -8.97 -26.79
C LYS A 34 3.52 -7.70 -26.40
N ARG A 35 2.86 -7.02 -27.35
CA ARG A 35 2.06 -5.82 -27.09
C ARG A 35 0.74 -6.14 -26.41
N GLU A 36 0.04 -7.19 -26.83
CA GLU A 36 -1.22 -7.62 -26.20
C GLU A 36 -1.01 -8.07 -24.76
N VAL A 37 0.00 -8.91 -24.50
CA VAL A 37 0.35 -9.35 -23.12
C VAL A 37 0.72 -8.17 -22.22
N VAL A 38 1.38 -7.14 -22.74
CA VAL A 38 1.70 -5.94 -21.96
C VAL A 38 0.45 -5.10 -21.70
N LYS A 39 -0.44 -4.93 -22.67
CA LYS A 39 -1.73 -4.26 -22.47
C LYS A 39 -2.55 -4.97 -21.40
N GLU A 40 -2.70 -6.28 -21.50
CA GLU A 40 -3.40 -7.10 -20.50
C GLU A 40 -2.80 -6.88 -19.10
N ARG A 41 -1.47 -7.01 -18.96
CA ARG A 41 -0.78 -6.75 -17.68
C ARG A 41 -0.96 -5.32 -17.17
N VAL A 42 -1.11 -4.32 -18.05
CA VAL A 42 -1.37 -2.94 -17.65
C VAL A 42 -2.82 -2.76 -17.21
N GLU A 43 -3.79 -3.37 -17.90
CA GLU A 43 -5.20 -3.35 -17.52
C GLU A 43 -5.42 -4.06 -16.19
N THR A 44 -4.90 -5.28 -16.00
CA THR A 44 -4.94 -5.98 -14.70
C THR A 44 -4.35 -5.12 -13.59
N ARG A 45 -3.31 -4.32 -13.87
CA ARG A 45 -2.73 -3.42 -12.88
C ARG A 45 -3.61 -2.21 -12.59
N LYS A 46 -4.33 -1.69 -13.57
CA LYS A 46 -5.32 -0.63 -13.33
C LYS A 46 -6.45 -1.16 -12.45
N GLU A 47 -6.92 -2.38 -12.67
CA GLU A 47 -7.91 -3.06 -11.83
C GLU A 47 -7.39 -3.23 -10.40
N ILE A 48 -6.16 -3.73 -10.22
CA ILE A 48 -5.53 -3.83 -8.89
C ILE A 48 -5.45 -2.47 -8.19
N ILE A 49 -5.17 -1.38 -8.92
CA ILE A 49 -5.17 -0.02 -8.35
C ILE A 49 -6.58 0.39 -7.92
N ALA A 50 -7.61 0.07 -8.71
CA ALA A 50 -9.00 0.39 -8.40
C ALA A 50 -9.51 -0.39 -7.17
N ASP A 51 -9.29 -1.71 -7.15
CA ASP A 51 -9.66 -2.57 -6.03
C ASP A 51 -8.95 -2.14 -4.72
N ARG A 52 -7.68 -1.73 -4.82
CA ARG A 52 -6.96 -1.16 -3.67
C ARG A 52 -7.58 0.12 -3.16
N LYS A 53 -7.98 1.02 -4.06
CA LYS A 53 -8.61 2.28 -3.69
C LYS A 53 -9.90 2.00 -2.92
N GLU A 54 -10.73 1.11 -3.42
CA GLU A 54 -11.98 0.68 -2.78
C GLU A 54 -11.74 0.05 -1.40
N ASN A 55 -10.78 -0.88 -1.30
CA ASN A 55 -10.43 -1.50 -0.03
C ASN A 55 -9.97 -0.49 1.03
N ILE A 56 -9.24 0.55 0.63
CA ILE A 56 -8.80 1.58 1.58
C ILE A 56 -9.92 2.54 1.94
N THR A 57 -10.77 2.96 1.00
CA THR A 57 -11.94 3.79 1.31
C THR A 57 -12.87 3.07 2.28
N THR A 58 -13.16 1.80 2.05
CA THR A 58 -13.98 0.98 2.95
C THR A 58 -13.37 0.85 4.34
N LYS A 59 -12.04 0.69 4.44
CA LYS A 59 -11.34 0.68 5.72
C LYS A 59 -11.41 2.01 6.45
N LEU A 60 -11.29 3.12 5.73
CA LEU A 60 -11.40 4.47 6.31
C LEU A 60 -12.81 4.74 6.82
N ASP A 61 -13.84 4.37 6.06
CA ASP A 61 -15.24 4.57 6.47
C ASP A 61 -15.59 3.70 7.68
N GLY A 62 -15.19 2.43 7.67
CA GLY A 62 -15.33 1.56 8.84
C GLY A 62 -14.55 2.05 10.06
N LEU A 63 -13.39 2.69 9.85
CA LEU A 63 -12.61 3.30 10.92
C LEU A 63 -13.31 4.54 11.50
N LYS A 64 -13.90 5.40 10.67
CA LYS A 64 -14.63 6.60 11.13
C LYS A 64 -15.74 6.26 12.11
N ILE A 65 -16.48 5.19 11.85
CA ILE A 65 -17.54 4.70 12.75
C ILE A 65 -16.95 4.27 14.10
N ARG A 66 -15.83 3.52 14.10
CA ARG A 66 -15.17 3.10 15.34
C ARG A 66 -14.60 4.28 16.12
N ILE A 67 -13.97 5.23 15.45
CA ILE A 67 -13.44 6.45 16.06
C ILE A 67 -14.57 7.23 16.73
N ALA A 68 -15.69 7.47 16.03
CA ALA A 68 -16.82 8.19 16.59
C ALA A 68 -17.38 7.52 17.87
N SER A 69 -17.51 6.19 17.85
CA SER A 69 -17.93 5.42 19.03
C SER A 69 -16.97 5.58 20.21
N LYS A 70 -15.65 5.48 19.96
CA LYS A 70 -14.64 5.64 21.02
C LYS A 70 -14.48 7.07 21.51
N GLU A 71 -14.64 8.06 20.63
CA GLU A 71 -14.65 9.47 21.02
C GLU A 71 -15.85 9.77 21.92
N ALA A 72 -17.03 9.20 21.64
CA ALA A 72 -18.19 9.32 22.54
C ALA A 72 -17.89 8.71 23.92
N SER A 73 -17.30 7.51 23.97
CA SER A 73 -16.88 6.87 25.22
C SER A 73 -15.83 7.70 25.98
N LEU A 74 -14.86 8.28 25.26
CA LEU A 74 -13.85 9.16 25.82
C LEU A 74 -14.49 10.42 26.43
N LYS A 75 -15.41 11.09 25.73
CA LYS A 75 -16.13 12.27 26.25
C LYS A 75 -16.87 11.96 27.55
N LEU A 76 -17.53 10.80 27.64
CA LEU A 76 -18.19 10.37 28.89
C LEU A 76 -17.21 10.22 30.05
N ARG A 77 -16.00 9.70 29.80
CA ARG A 77 -14.94 9.60 30.81
C ARG A 77 -14.40 10.97 31.21
N LEU A 78 -14.19 11.84 30.23
CA LEU A 78 -13.65 13.18 30.43
C LEU A 78 -14.61 14.11 31.19
N ASN A 79 -15.92 13.87 31.13
CA ASN A 79 -16.88 14.60 31.95
C ASN A 79 -16.64 14.43 33.46
N LYS A 80 -16.06 13.30 33.87
CA LYS A 80 -15.72 13.00 35.27
C LYS A 80 -14.44 13.70 35.75
N PHE A 81 -13.70 14.33 34.84
CA PHE A 81 -12.51 15.09 35.22
C PHE A 81 -12.92 16.35 35.98
N LYS A 82 -12.25 16.61 37.08
CA LYS A 82 -12.27 17.87 37.82
C LYS A 82 -11.58 18.96 37.01
N ASP A 83 -10.39 18.67 36.48
CA ASP A 83 -9.64 19.58 35.64
C ASP A 83 -10.16 19.58 34.19
N LYS A 84 -11.00 20.57 33.86
CA LYS A 84 -11.59 20.70 32.53
C LYS A 84 -10.57 21.06 31.46
N THR A 85 -9.49 21.75 31.81
CA THR A 85 -8.40 22.05 30.86
C THR A 85 -7.70 20.77 30.44
N LYS A 86 -7.38 19.88 31.38
CA LYS A 86 -6.80 18.56 31.05
C LYS A 86 -7.75 17.71 30.21
N ALA A 87 -9.05 17.73 30.52
CA ALA A 87 -10.05 17.01 29.74
C ALA A 87 -10.07 17.48 28.27
N LEU A 88 -10.09 18.80 28.05
CA LEU A 88 -10.05 19.38 26.71
C LEU A 88 -8.77 19.03 25.95
N ILE A 89 -7.62 19.01 26.63
CA ILE A 89 -6.35 18.62 26.01
C ILE A 89 -6.39 17.15 25.56
N VAL A 90 -6.88 16.24 26.40
CA VAL A 90 -7.01 14.82 26.05
C VAL A 90 -7.91 14.66 24.81
N GLU A 91 -9.09 15.26 24.82
CA GLU A 91 -10.01 15.21 23.68
C GLU A 91 -9.35 15.74 22.40
N LYS A 92 -8.74 16.93 22.49
CA LYS A 92 -8.07 17.56 21.36
C LYS A 92 -6.94 16.70 20.80
N VAL A 93 -6.10 16.11 21.64
CA VAL A 93 -5.01 15.23 21.18
C VAL A 93 -5.56 14.00 20.46
N SER A 94 -6.59 13.36 21.02
CA SER A 94 -7.25 12.20 20.41
C SER A 94 -7.76 12.53 19.00
N THR A 95 -8.54 13.60 18.86
CA THR A 95 -9.10 14.02 17.57
C THR A 95 -8.00 14.45 16.59
N VAL A 96 -6.99 15.20 17.05
CA VAL A 96 -5.89 15.65 16.19
C VAL A 96 -5.08 14.46 15.65
N LEU A 97 -4.74 13.46 16.47
CA LEU A 97 -3.97 12.31 16.00
C LEU A 97 -4.74 11.48 14.96
N ASN A 98 -6.03 11.26 15.17
CA ASN A 98 -6.90 10.58 14.21
C ASN A 98 -7.01 11.36 12.88
N ASN A 99 -7.23 12.68 12.94
CA ASN A 99 -7.29 13.54 11.76
C ASN A 99 -5.97 13.54 10.98
N ILE A 100 -4.83 13.62 11.67
CA ILE A 100 -3.52 13.54 11.03
C ILE A 100 -3.35 12.16 10.37
N ASN A 101 -3.78 11.07 11.02
CA ASN A 101 -3.71 9.74 10.43
C ASN A 101 -4.49 9.65 9.10
N GLU A 102 -5.75 10.09 9.10
CA GLU A 102 -6.60 10.10 7.90
C GLU A 102 -5.98 10.92 6.76
N ASN A 103 -5.52 12.13 7.07
CA ASN A 103 -4.90 13.02 6.09
C ASN A 103 -3.63 12.41 5.49
N ARG A 104 -2.77 11.82 6.33
CA ARG A 104 -1.52 11.20 5.87
C ARG A 104 -1.78 9.92 5.07
N VAL A 105 -2.75 9.10 5.46
CA VAL A 105 -3.17 7.91 4.67
C VAL A 105 -3.66 8.35 3.30
N THR A 106 -4.55 9.33 3.26
CA THR A 106 -5.11 9.88 2.01
C THR A 106 -4.01 10.42 1.09
N HIS A 107 -3.08 11.19 1.62
CA HIS A 107 -1.96 11.72 0.86
C HIS A 107 -1.03 10.61 0.34
N SER A 108 -0.72 9.63 1.19
CA SER A 108 0.16 8.50 0.83
C SER A 108 -0.44 7.65 -0.28
N ASN A 109 -1.76 7.41 -0.26
CA ASN A 109 -2.46 6.70 -1.33
C ASN A 109 -2.38 7.43 -2.66
N ARG A 110 -2.64 8.74 -2.66
CA ARG A 110 -2.52 9.56 -3.88
C ARG A 110 -1.12 9.48 -4.48
N PHE A 111 -0.09 9.50 -3.64
CA PHE A 111 1.29 9.30 -4.08
C PHE A 111 1.49 7.92 -4.72
N LEU A 112 1.02 6.84 -4.08
CA LEU A 112 1.19 5.47 -4.57
C LEU A 112 0.41 5.20 -5.87
N GLU A 113 -0.77 5.79 -6.03
CA GLU A 113 -1.53 5.77 -7.27
C GLU A 113 -0.77 6.47 -8.41
N ASN A 114 -0.24 7.65 -8.14
CA ASN A 114 0.55 8.41 -9.12
C ASN A 114 1.81 7.63 -9.52
N ALA A 115 2.53 7.06 -8.55
CA ALA A 115 3.69 6.21 -8.80
C ALA A 115 3.33 5.01 -9.69
N SER A 116 2.22 4.31 -9.40
CA SER A 116 1.76 3.17 -10.20
C SER A 116 1.38 3.58 -11.63
N ARG A 117 0.71 4.72 -11.79
CA ARG A 117 0.36 5.28 -13.11
C ARG A 117 1.60 5.60 -13.95
N ILE A 118 2.63 6.18 -13.32
CA ILE A 118 3.91 6.46 -13.98
C ILE A 118 4.54 5.15 -14.48
N LEU A 119 4.59 4.11 -13.63
CA LEU A 119 5.16 2.82 -14.03
C LEU A 119 4.37 2.11 -15.13
N ASN A 120 3.05 2.31 -15.22
CA ASN A 120 2.24 1.77 -16.31
C ASN A 120 2.61 2.44 -17.65
N LYS A 121 2.65 3.77 -17.68
CA LYS A 121 3.12 4.51 -18.87
C LYS A 121 4.56 4.14 -19.24
N LEU A 122 5.43 3.97 -18.25
CA LEU A 122 6.82 3.58 -18.46
C LEU A 122 6.93 2.18 -19.07
N GLN A 123 6.14 1.22 -18.58
CA GLN A 123 6.07 -0.13 -19.11
C GLN A 123 5.64 -0.17 -20.58
N GLU A 124 4.64 0.65 -20.95
CA GLU A 124 4.19 0.77 -22.34
C GLU A 124 5.32 1.28 -23.24
N ARG A 125 6.02 2.35 -22.82
CA ARG A 125 7.15 2.91 -23.58
C ARG A 125 8.29 1.90 -23.75
N VAL A 126 8.67 1.21 -22.67
CA VAL A 126 9.72 0.18 -22.69
C VAL A 126 9.32 -0.98 -23.60
N SER A 127 8.07 -1.42 -23.57
CA SER A 127 7.55 -2.48 -24.46
C SER A 127 7.58 -2.06 -25.94
N ASN A 128 7.22 -0.82 -26.23
CA ASN A 128 7.29 -0.27 -27.59
C ASN A 128 8.73 -0.24 -28.11
N ALA A 129 9.69 0.19 -27.27
CA ALA A 129 11.10 0.15 -27.62
C ALA A 129 11.63 -1.28 -27.83
N ALA A 130 11.22 -2.23 -26.99
CA ALA A 130 11.55 -3.65 -27.16
C ALA A 130 11.00 -4.24 -28.46
N SER A 131 9.79 -3.82 -28.86
CA SER A 131 9.20 -4.21 -30.15
C SER A 131 10.00 -3.68 -31.35
N ASN A 132 10.75 -2.60 -31.14
CA ASN A 132 11.63 -1.99 -32.13
C ASN A 132 13.09 -2.48 -32.00
N GLY A 133 13.33 -3.59 -31.29
CA GLY A 133 14.64 -4.23 -31.20
C GLY A 133 15.57 -3.70 -30.12
N LYS A 134 15.15 -2.75 -29.27
CA LYS A 134 15.96 -2.29 -28.13
C LYS A 134 15.94 -3.30 -26.98
N ASP A 135 17.06 -3.46 -26.27
CA ASP A 135 17.09 -4.28 -25.06
C ASP A 135 16.34 -3.59 -23.90
N ALA A 136 15.34 -4.30 -23.37
CA ALA A 136 14.46 -3.85 -22.31
C ALA A 136 14.62 -4.64 -21.00
N ALA A 137 15.58 -5.57 -20.90
CA ALA A 137 15.74 -6.44 -19.74
C ALA A 137 15.94 -5.64 -18.45
N SER A 138 16.91 -4.73 -18.43
CA SER A 138 17.23 -3.89 -17.26
C SER A 138 16.07 -2.97 -16.87
N ALA A 139 15.39 -2.37 -17.85
CA ALA A 139 14.24 -1.51 -17.59
C ALA A 139 13.06 -2.31 -17.00
N ASN A 140 12.77 -3.50 -17.53
CA ASN A 140 11.71 -4.37 -17.00
C ASN A 140 12.01 -4.85 -15.58
N ALA A 141 13.28 -5.18 -15.28
CA ALA A 141 13.71 -5.55 -13.93
C ALA A 141 13.53 -4.37 -12.95
N ALA A 142 13.96 -3.17 -13.33
CA ALA A 142 13.83 -1.97 -12.49
C ALA A 142 12.35 -1.60 -12.24
N ILE A 143 11.51 -1.67 -13.27
CA ILE A 143 10.06 -1.44 -13.13
C ILE A 143 9.44 -2.49 -12.18
N SER A 144 9.83 -3.76 -12.29
CA SER A 144 9.31 -4.83 -11.44
C SER A 144 9.70 -4.63 -9.97
N SER A 145 10.96 -4.24 -9.72
CA SER A 145 11.43 -3.87 -8.38
C SER A 145 10.66 -2.67 -7.80
N ALA A 146 10.43 -1.62 -8.60
CA ALA A 146 9.63 -0.48 -8.18
C ALA A 146 8.19 -0.85 -7.82
N ARG A 147 7.57 -1.78 -8.58
CA ARG A 147 6.24 -2.30 -8.25
C ARG A 147 6.22 -3.06 -6.93
N ALA A 148 7.24 -3.86 -6.64
CA ALA A 148 7.34 -4.56 -5.36
C ALA A 148 7.42 -3.57 -4.19
N LYS A 149 8.22 -2.51 -4.31
CA LYS A 149 8.31 -1.45 -3.29
C LYS A 149 7.01 -0.67 -3.09
N ILE A 150 6.30 -0.35 -4.18
CA ILE A 150 4.95 0.23 -4.10
C ILE A 150 3.99 -0.72 -3.39
N ALA A 151 4.06 -2.03 -3.67
CA ALA A 151 3.20 -3.01 -3.04
C ALA A 151 3.41 -3.05 -1.51
N SER A 152 4.66 -3.08 -1.06
CA SER A 152 5.03 -3.02 0.36
C SER A 152 4.56 -1.73 1.03
N ALA A 153 4.80 -0.57 0.40
CA ALA A 153 4.39 0.72 0.94
C ALA A 153 2.85 0.82 1.06
N SER A 154 2.11 0.38 0.06
CA SER A 154 0.66 0.33 0.10
C SER A 154 0.12 -0.61 1.19
N ALA A 155 0.74 -1.77 1.41
CA ALA A 155 0.33 -2.67 2.49
C ALA A 155 0.51 -2.02 3.87
N ALA A 156 1.60 -1.26 4.07
CA ALA A 156 1.82 -0.49 5.28
C ALA A 156 0.80 0.64 5.44
N VAL A 157 0.48 1.39 4.38
CA VAL A 157 -0.56 2.44 4.42
C VAL A 157 -1.95 1.85 4.70
N ALA A 158 -2.29 0.70 4.12
CA ALA A 158 -3.56 0.00 4.37
C ALA A 158 -3.65 -0.60 5.78
N SER A 159 -2.52 -0.89 6.41
CA SER A 159 -2.46 -1.26 7.84
C SER A 159 -2.64 -0.03 8.72
N GLN A 160 -1.99 1.08 8.35
CA GLN A 160 -2.10 2.36 9.04
C GLN A 160 -3.52 2.96 8.98
N SER A 161 -4.23 2.74 7.87
CA SER A 161 -5.63 3.17 7.69
C SER A 161 -6.62 2.41 8.56
N ALA A 162 -6.21 1.31 9.19
CA ALA A 162 -7.04 0.56 10.13
C ALA A 162 -6.78 0.93 11.59
N LYS A 163 -5.73 1.73 11.87
CA LYS A 163 -5.34 2.13 13.24
C LYS A 163 -6.15 3.33 13.73
N GLU A 164 -6.47 3.30 15.01
CA GLU A 164 -7.09 4.39 15.76
C GLU A 164 -6.10 4.88 16.83
N TYR A 165 -6.12 6.19 17.08
CA TYR A 165 -5.28 6.84 18.08
C TYR A 165 -6.13 7.50 19.17
N THR A 166 -7.33 6.97 19.39
CA THR A 166 -8.23 7.43 20.43
C THR A 166 -7.66 7.08 21.80
N LEU A 167 -7.53 8.08 22.67
CA LEU A 167 -6.96 7.90 24.00
C LEU A 167 -7.94 7.11 24.88
N SER A 168 -7.44 6.08 25.58
CA SER A 168 -8.20 5.38 26.62
C SER A 168 -7.75 5.89 27.99
N VAL A 169 -8.16 7.12 28.32
CA VAL A 169 -7.70 7.72 29.58
C VAL A 169 -8.40 7.10 30.78
N SER A 170 -7.61 6.56 31.70
CA SER A 170 -8.09 5.88 32.90
C SER A 170 -8.31 6.83 34.09
N SER A 171 -7.50 7.88 34.19
CA SER A 171 -7.55 8.89 35.26
C SER A 171 -6.81 10.17 34.88
N GLU A 172 -7.03 11.26 35.63
CA GLU A 172 -6.36 12.54 35.41
C GLU A 172 -4.84 12.48 35.57
N SER A 173 -4.34 11.73 36.55
CA SER A 173 -2.91 11.57 36.80
C SER A 173 -2.21 10.74 35.72
N ALA A 174 -2.93 9.79 35.12
CA ALA A 174 -2.42 8.95 34.03
C ALA A 174 -2.45 9.65 32.66
N ALA A 175 -3.32 10.65 32.48
CA ALA A 175 -3.59 11.29 31.18
C ALA A 175 -2.32 11.74 30.44
N LYS A 176 -1.34 12.33 31.13
CA LYS A 176 -0.09 12.79 30.52
C LYS A 176 0.74 11.63 29.95
N ALA A 177 0.85 10.54 30.71
CA ALA A 177 1.62 9.37 30.30
C ALA A 177 0.94 8.65 29.13
N GLU A 178 -0.39 8.50 29.18
CA GLU A 178 -1.17 7.87 28.13
C GLU A 178 -1.16 8.70 26.83
N ILE A 179 -1.26 10.03 26.91
CA ILE A 179 -1.06 10.93 25.77
C ILE A 179 0.30 10.71 25.12
N LYS A 180 1.36 10.68 25.94
CA LYS A 180 2.73 10.49 25.44
C LYS A 180 2.85 9.14 24.73
N ALA A 181 2.37 8.07 25.35
CA ALA A 181 2.42 6.73 24.78
C ALA A 181 1.70 6.65 23.41
N THR A 182 0.48 7.19 23.30
CA THR A 182 -0.27 7.17 22.04
C THR A 182 0.41 8.02 20.96
N ARG A 183 0.96 9.19 21.33
CA ARG A 183 1.73 10.03 20.39
C ARG A 183 2.99 9.33 19.91
N ASP A 184 3.72 8.67 20.80
CA ASP A 184 4.96 7.97 20.47
C ASP A 184 4.68 6.76 19.57
N ALA A 185 3.59 6.01 19.84
CA ALA A 185 3.09 4.95 18.96
C ALA A 185 2.74 5.50 17.57
N PHE A 186 1.96 6.58 17.49
CA PHE A 186 1.64 7.26 16.23
C PHE A 186 2.90 7.67 15.46
N HIS A 187 3.90 8.22 16.16
CA HIS A 187 5.15 8.64 15.54
C HIS A 187 5.93 7.45 14.97
N GLY A 188 6.14 6.39 15.76
CA GLY A 188 6.86 5.20 15.33
C GLY A 188 6.20 4.54 14.13
N ASP A 189 4.87 4.41 14.17
CA ASP A 189 4.08 3.87 13.07
C ASP A 189 4.29 4.65 11.76
N TRP A 190 4.21 5.99 11.82
CA TRP A 190 4.43 6.83 10.65
C TRP A 190 5.89 6.88 10.19
N GLN A 191 6.85 6.69 11.07
CA GLN A 191 8.27 6.59 10.69
C GLN A 191 8.50 5.35 9.82
N SER A 192 7.95 4.20 10.21
CA SER A 192 8.02 2.97 9.42
C SER A 192 7.32 3.10 8.07
N VAL A 193 6.11 3.68 8.04
CA VAL A 193 5.39 3.93 6.77
C VAL A 193 6.19 4.87 5.87
N ARG A 194 6.77 5.94 6.42
CA ARG A 194 7.55 6.92 5.67
C ARG A 194 8.78 6.29 5.01
N ALA A 195 9.49 5.40 5.69
CA ALA A 195 10.63 4.71 5.11
C ALA A 195 10.24 3.93 3.85
N LEU A 196 9.13 3.19 3.89
CA LEU A 196 8.62 2.43 2.75
C LEU A 196 8.15 3.34 1.59
N LEU A 197 7.57 4.49 1.89
CA LEU A 197 7.19 5.48 0.88
C LEU A 197 8.43 6.08 0.18
N ILE A 198 9.51 6.33 0.92
CA ILE A 198 10.79 6.80 0.38
C ILE A 198 11.40 5.73 -0.53
N ASP A 199 11.45 4.47 -0.08
CA ASP A 199 11.89 3.33 -0.89
C ASP A 199 11.12 3.23 -2.21
N ALA A 200 9.79 3.33 -2.15
CA ALA A 200 8.95 3.31 -3.35
C ALA A 200 9.27 4.49 -4.29
N LYS A 201 9.45 5.70 -3.74
CA LYS A 201 9.84 6.88 -4.53
C LYS A 201 11.18 6.68 -5.23
N GLN A 202 12.19 6.21 -4.51
CA GLN A 202 13.53 5.97 -5.04
C GLN A 202 13.53 4.87 -6.10
N ALA A 203 12.79 3.78 -5.87
CA ALA A 203 12.68 2.70 -6.84
C ALA A 203 11.98 3.14 -8.14
N VAL A 204 10.95 3.98 -8.06
CA VAL A 204 10.31 4.59 -9.23
C VAL A 204 11.28 5.50 -9.98
N ALA A 205 12.00 6.38 -9.27
CA ALA A 205 13.01 7.24 -9.90
C ALA A 205 14.11 6.42 -10.60
N ASN A 206 14.58 5.35 -9.97
CA ASN A 206 15.54 4.43 -10.57
C ASN A 206 14.97 3.74 -11.82
N ALA A 207 13.72 3.27 -11.77
CA ALA A 207 13.06 2.67 -12.94
C ALA A 207 12.97 3.65 -14.11
N ILE A 208 12.65 4.92 -13.85
CA ILE A 208 12.63 5.97 -14.88
C ILE A 208 14.03 6.16 -15.48
N ARG A 209 15.06 6.28 -14.64
CA ARG A 209 16.45 6.47 -15.08
C ARG A 209 16.94 5.31 -15.95
N VAL A 210 16.72 4.07 -15.51
CA VAL A 210 17.11 2.86 -16.27
C VAL A 210 16.30 2.73 -17.56
N ALA A 211 15.02 3.10 -17.55
CA ALA A 211 14.22 3.10 -18.76
C ALA A 211 14.68 4.18 -19.76
N ALA A 212 15.18 5.33 -19.30
CA ALA A 212 15.68 6.39 -20.18
C ALA A 212 16.85 5.89 -21.05
N THR A 213 17.77 5.10 -20.50
CA THR A 213 18.88 4.51 -21.26
C THR A 213 18.36 3.53 -22.32
N THR A 214 17.37 2.69 -21.99
CA THR A 214 16.71 1.82 -22.98
C THR A 214 15.98 2.61 -24.07
N LEU A 215 15.35 3.74 -23.72
CA LEU A 215 14.59 4.55 -24.67
C LEU A 215 15.47 5.38 -25.60
N GLY A 216 16.77 5.50 -25.32
CA GLY A 216 17.71 6.35 -26.05
C GLY A 216 17.52 7.84 -25.72
N GLY A 217 17.11 8.15 -24.49
CA GLY A 217 17.20 9.51 -23.99
C GLY A 217 18.65 9.79 -23.61
N ASP A 218 19.29 10.71 -24.33
CA ASP A 218 20.56 11.28 -23.92
C ASP A 218 20.42 11.82 -22.49
N ASN A 219 21.32 11.38 -21.62
CA ASN A 219 21.39 11.83 -20.24
C ASN A 219 21.71 13.34 -20.26
N PRO A 220 20.95 14.23 -19.60
CA PRO A 220 21.41 15.60 -19.41
C PRO A 220 22.68 15.66 -18.55
#